data_AF-A0A834EEM5-F1
#
_entry.id   AF-A0A834EEM5-F1
#
_cell.length_a   1.000
_cell.length_b   1.000
_cell.length_c   1.000
_cell.angle_alpha   90.00
_cell.angle_beta   90.00
_cell.angle_gamma   90.00
#
_symmetry.space_group_name_H-M   'P 1'
#
loop_
_entity.id
_entity.type
_entity.pdbx_description
1 polymer ?
#
loop_
_entity_poly.entity_id
_entity_poly.type
_entity_poly.pdbx_seq_one_letter_code
_entity_poly.pdbx_strand_id
1 'polypeptide(L)'
;MLLWLLERSGILGGSSKQLPVLNTWVPWGEKLGVGALCSGRDLVSQEGRCRAVTPERGPSAFLFCPFQRKSRRYYPTRLAINLSSGVSGAGGTAHQAGFIVVETNYRLYAYTESELQIALIALFSEMLYRFPNMVVAQVTRESVQQAIASGITAQQIIHFLRTRAHPVMLKQTPVLPPTITDQIRLWELERDRLRFTEGVLYNQFLSQVDFELLLAHARELGVLVFENSAKRLMVVTPAGHGDVKRFWKRQKHSS
;
A
#
# COMPACT_ATOMS: atom_id res chain seq x y z
N MET A 1 14.99 4.77 16.75
CA MET A 1 13.93 5.25 17.67
C MET A 1 12.99 4.12 18.12
N LEU A 2 12.47 3.28 17.22
CA LEU A 2 11.58 2.14 17.57
C LEU A 2 12.23 1.04 18.44
N LEU A 3 13.51 0.73 18.24
CA LEU A 3 14.25 -0.22 19.09
C LEU A 3 14.42 0.25 20.54
N TRP A 4 14.51 1.57 20.75
CA TRP A 4 14.65 2.18 22.08
C TRP A 4 13.34 2.16 22.87
N LEU A 5 12.20 2.21 22.17
CA LEU A 5 10.86 2.08 22.75
C LEU A 5 10.53 0.65 23.17
N LEU A 6 10.97 -0.36 22.39
CA LEU A 6 10.73 -1.76 22.70
C LEU A 6 11.44 -2.20 24.01
N GLU A 7 12.59 -1.59 24.30
CA GLU A 7 13.37 -1.86 25.51
C GLU A 7 12.70 -1.27 26.77
N ARG A 8 11.98 -0.14 26.66
CA ARG A 8 11.21 0.43 27.76
C ARG A 8 9.96 -0.37 28.11
N SER A 9 9.30 -1.01 27.13
CA SER A 9 8.10 -1.83 27.38
C SER A 9 8.41 -3.12 28.14
N GLY A 10 9.62 -3.68 28.01
CA GLY A 10 10.05 -4.87 28.77
C GLY A 10 10.30 -4.62 30.27
N ILE A 11 10.52 -3.37 30.67
CA ILE A 11 10.88 -3.01 32.05
C ILE A 11 9.65 -2.91 32.96
N LEU A 12 8.45 -2.64 32.41
CA LEU A 12 7.23 -2.41 33.19
C LEU A 12 6.45 -3.69 33.56
N GLY A 13 6.86 -4.86 33.06
CA GLY A 13 6.19 -6.14 33.35
C GLY A 13 6.69 -6.90 34.59
N GLY A 14 7.66 -6.36 35.33
CA GLY A 14 8.29 -7.03 36.48
C GLY A 14 7.66 -6.63 37.82
N SER A 15 7.03 -7.59 38.50
CA SER A 15 6.43 -7.43 39.83
C SER A 15 7.43 -6.91 40.88
N SER A 16 7.04 -5.81 41.54
CA SER A 16 7.35 -5.41 42.93
C SER A 16 8.63 -5.99 43.55
N LYS A 17 9.81 -5.52 43.10
CA LYS A 17 11.05 -5.47 43.91
C LYS A 17 11.80 -4.19 43.56
N GLN A 18 12.33 -3.54 44.59
CA GLN A 18 12.94 -2.19 44.57
C GLN A 18 13.74 -1.87 43.31
N LEU A 19 13.37 -0.76 42.65
CA LEU A 19 14.13 -0.13 41.57
C LEU A 19 15.51 0.30 42.09
N PRO A 20 16.63 -0.12 41.49
CA PRO A 20 17.91 0.50 41.77
C PRO A 20 18.02 1.86 41.06
N VAL A 21 18.71 2.79 41.71
CA VAL A 21 18.92 4.19 41.28
C VAL A 21 19.58 4.27 39.89
N LEU A 22 19.10 5.22 39.08
CA LEU A 22 19.43 5.49 37.67
C LEU A 22 20.93 5.68 37.35
N ASN A 23 21.79 5.88 38.36
CA ASN A 23 23.21 6.23 38.19
C ASN A 23 24.16 5.05 37.94
N THR A 24 23.67 3.81 37.89
CA THR A 24 24.51 2.62 37.62
C THR A 24 24.60 2.25 36.14
N TRP A 25 23.84 2.91 35.26
CA TRP A 25 23.76 2.59 33.82
C TRP A 25 24.77 3.31 32.93
N VAL A 26 25.44 4.36 33.43
CA VAL A 26 26.36 5.19 32.65
C VAL A 26 27.76 4.58 32.39
N PRO A 27 28.35 3.67 33.21
CA PRO A 27 29.74 3.28 32.98
C PRO A 27 29.96 2.16 31.93
N TRP A 28 28.93 1.73 31.19
CA TRP A 28 29.11 0.72 30.12
C TRP A 28 29.64 1.32 28.81
N GLY A 29 29.39 2.61 28.55
CA GLY A 29 29.83 3.29 27.33
C GLY A 29 31.32 3.67 27.33
N GLU A 30 31.92 3.95 28.49
CA GLU A 30 33.31 4.45 28.57
C GLU A 30 34.37 3.35 28.74
N LYS A 31 34.01 2.14 29.19
CA LYS A 31 34.98 1.05 29.41
C LYS A 31 35.25 0.16 28.20
N LEU A 32 34.48 0.29 27.13
CA LEU A 32 34.75 -0.39 25.86
C LEU A 32 35.67 0.50 25.02
N GLY A 33 36.96 0.48 25.34
CA GLY A 33 37.98 1.08 24.49
C GLY A 33 37.84 0.58 23.06
N VAL A 34 37.66 1.52 22.12
CA VAL A 34 37.47 1.32 20.68
C VAL A 34 38.55 0.42 20.05
N GLY A 35 39.71 0.29 20.69
CA GLY A 35 40.82 -0.58 20.24
C GLY A 35 40.60 -2.09 20.36
N ALA A 36 39.66 -2.58 21.18
CA ALA A 36 39.48 -4.03 21.37
C ALA A 36 38.54 -4.67 20.34
N LEU A 37 37.57 -3.93 19.81
CA LEU A 37 36.53 -4.46 18.92
C LEU A 37 37.00 -4.74 17.48
N CYS A 38 38.08 -4.10 17.02
CA CYS A 38 38.61 -4.33 15.67
C CYS A 38 39.44 -5.62 15.52
N SER A 39 39.79 -6.31 16.61
CA SER A 39 40.73 -7.45 16.56
C SER A 39 40.12 -8.85 16.74
N GLY A 40 38.79 -8.97 16.81
CA GLY A 40 38.13 -10.27 16.97
C GLY A 40 38.51 -11.00 18.27
N ARG A 41 38.90 -10.26 19.33
CA ARG A 41 39.27 -10.85 20.62
C ARG A 41 38.04 -11.24 21.43
N ASP A 42 38.13 -12.41 22.05
CA ASP A 42 37.17 -12.96 23.01
C ASP A 42 36.91 -12.00 24.17
N LEU A 43 35.64 -11.69 24.44
CA LEU A 43 35.24 -11.06 25.71
C LEU A 43 35.14 -12.15 26.77
N VAL A 44 36.15 -12.23 27.63
CA VAL A 44 36.13 -13.06 28.85
C VAL A 44 35.65 -12.20 30.00
N SER A 45 34.58 -12.64 30.67
CA SER A 45 34.08 -12.01 31.90
C SER A 45 35.16 -12.06 32.99
N GLN A 46 35.83 -10.93 33.25
CA GLN A 46 36.63 -10.73 34.45
C GLN A 46 35.79 -10.03 35.52
N GLU A 47 35.83 -10.61 36.72
CA GLU A 47 35.29 -10.12 37.99
C GLU A 47 33.80 -9.78 38.04
N GLY A 48 33.01 -10.76 38.53
CA GLY A 48 31.98 -10.62 39.56
C GLY A 48 30.81 -9.63 39.43
N ARG A 49 30.79 -8.71 38.47
CA ARG A 49 29.84 -7.58 38.43
C ARG A 49 29.21 -7.33 37.06
N CYS A 50 29.49 -8.17 36.06
CA CYS A 50 28.74 -8.17 34.81
C CYS A 50 27.88 -9.44 34.72
N ARG A 51 26.76 -9.48 35.46
CA ARG A 51 25.65 -10.33 35.01
C ARG A 51 25.14 -9.66 33.74
N ALA A 52 25.51 -10.21 32.58
CA ALA A 52 24.79 -9.90 31.36
C ALA A 52 23.30 -10.10 31.66
N VAL A 53 22.49 -9.07 31.42
CA VAL A 53 21.03 -9.19 31.45
C VAL A 53 20.65 -10.03 30.23
N THR A 54 20.93 -11.33 30.29
CA THR A 54 20.45 -12.27 29.29
C THR A 54 18.98 -12.53 29.63
N PRO A 55 18.03 -12.31 28.71
CA PRO A 55 16.68 -12.78 28.91
C PRO A 55 16.75 -14.30 29.14
N GLU A 56 16.03 -14.80 30.16
CA GLU A 56 16.09 -16.21 30.57
C GLU A 56 15.68 -17.21 29.47
N ARG A 57 15.19 -16.73 28.32
CA ARG A 57 14.79 -17.57 27.18
C ARG A 57 15.09 -16.88 25.85
N GLY A 58 16.18 -17.28 25.20
CA GLY A 58 16.38 -17.10 23.76
C GLY A 58 17.73 -16.52 23.33
N PRO A 59 18.15 -16.74 22.07
CA PRO A 59 19.33 -16.11 21.50
C PRO A 59 19.14 -14.58 21.43
N SER A 60 20.07 -13.81 22.01
CA SER A 60 20.09 -12.35 21.88
C SER A 60 20.67 -11.96 20.51
N ALA A 61 20.00 -11.05 19.81
CA ALA A 61 20.50 -10.51 18.54
C ALA A 61 21.84 -9.77 18.68
N PHE A 62 22.21 -9.37 19.90
CA PHE A 62 23.43 -8.60 20.20
C PHE A 62 24.61 -9.47 20.66
N LEU A 63 24.37 -10.63 21.24
CA LEU A 63 25.40 -11.50 21.80
C LEU A 63 25.14 -12.94 21.39
N PHE A 64 26.09 -13.54 20.67
CA PHE A 64 26.07 -14.96 20.34
C PHE A 64 26.88 -15.74 21.38
N CYS A 65 26.29 -16.80 21.94
CA CYS A 65 26.96 -17.76 22.79
C CYS A 65 26.88 -19.14 22.14
N PRO A 66 28.01 -19.76 21.73
CA PRO A 66 27.99 -21.10 21.16
C PRO A 66 27.48 -22.12 22.18
N PHE A 67 26.76 -23.12 21.69
CA PHE A 67 25.97 -24.07 22.49
C PHE A 67 26.83 -24.84 23.49
N GLN A 68 26.90 -24.35 24.73
CA GLN A 68 27.09 -25.14 25.96
C GLN A 68 26.66 -24.27 27.15
N ARG A 69 25.77 -24.81 27.99
CA ARG A 69 24.95 -24.08 28.99
C ARG A 69 25.72 -23.34 30.11
N LYS A 70 27.06 -23.23 30.05
CA LYS A 70 27.90 -22.53 31.05
C LYS A 70 29.17 -21.89 30.43
N SER A 71 29.12 -21.44 29.18
CA SER A 71 30.23 -20.69 28.58
C SER A 71 30.34 -19.27 29.17
N ARG A 72 31.53 -18.88 29.65
CA ARG A 72 31.86 -17.50 30.09
C ARG A 72 32.28 -16.57 28.94
N ARG A 73 32.23 -17.05 27.69
CA ARG A 73 32.62 -16.30 26.49
C ARG A 73 31.39 -15.91 25.69
N TYR A 74 31.34 -14.64 25.33
CA TYR A 74 30.30 -14.06 24.49
C TYR A 74 30.94 -13.40 23.29
N TYR A 75 30.38 -13.65 22.12
CA TYR A 75 30.83 -13.03 20.88
C TYR A 75 29.86 -11.90 20.53
N PRO A 76 30.34 -10.64 20.45
CA PRO A 76 29.51 -9.54 20.00
C PRO A 76 29.09 -9.81 18.56
N THR A 77 27.79 -9.74 18.29
CA THR A 77 27.29 -9.87 16.93
C THR A 77 27.64 -8.61 16.13
N ARG A 78 27.60 -8.70 14.80
CA ARG A 78 27.81 -7.55 13.91
C ARG A 78 26.86 -6.38 14.22
N LEU A 79 25.68 -6.66 14.77
CA LEU A 79 24.74 -5.63 15.23
C LEU A 79 25.28 -4.86 16.44
N ALA A 80 25.81 -5.54 17.46
CA ALA A 80 26.40 -4.90 18.64
C ALA A 80 27.64 -4.07 18.27
N ILE A 81 28.46 -4.59 17.34
CA ILE A 81 29.66 -3.91 16.84
C ILE A 81 29.25 -2.63 16.07
N ASN A 82 28.28 -2.73 15.16
CA ASN A 82 27.84 -1.58 14.37
C ASN A 82 27.16 -0.51 15.26
N LEU A 83 26.36 -0.92 16.25
CA LEU A 83 25.68 0.00 17.17
C LEU A 83 26.67 0.77 18.07
N SER A 84 27.75 0.11 18.51
CA SER A 84 28.78 0.71 19.36
C SER A 84 29.79 1.55 18.58
N SER A 85 30.07 1.19 17.32
CA SER A 85 31.04 1.90 16.49
C SER A 85 30.64 3.32 16.11
N GLY A 86 29.39 3.74 16.35
CA GLY A 86 28.91 5.09 16.02
C GLY A 86 29.08 5.47 14.55
N VAL A 87 29.46 4.51 13.69
CA VAL A 87 29.59 4.70 12.27
C VAL A 87 28.19 4.87 11.75
N SER A 88 27.80 6.14 11.59
CA SER A 88 26.75 6.63 10.71
C SER A 88 27.09 6.28 9.26
N GLY A 89 27.42 5.02 8.99
CA GLY A 89 27.64 4.45 7.68
C GLY A 89 26.29 4.13 7.04
N ALA A 90 25.44 5.15 6.93
CA ALA A 90 24.37 5.20 5.95
C ALA A 90 24.93 5.59 4.56
N GLY A 91 26.17 5.19 4.27
CA GLY A 91 26.90 5.51 3.06
C GLY A 91 27.44 4.24 2.44
N GLY A 92 26.62 3.59 1.60
CA GLY A 92 27.05 2.42 0.85
C GLY A 92 25.89 1.66 0.24
N THR A 93 25.68 1.87 -1.07
CA THR A 93 24.85 1.09 -2.01
C THR A 93 23.33 1.20 -1.88
N ALA A 94 22.68 2.25 -2.40
CA ALA A 94 21.20 2.26 -2.45
C ALA A 94 20.54 3.12 -3.53
N HIS A 95 21.23 3.50 -4.62
CA HIS A 95 20.54 4.18 -5.75
C HIS A 95 19.49 3.28 -6.46
N GLN A 96 19.27 2.05 -5.99
CA GLN A 96 18.18 1.14 -6.39
C GLN A 96 17.46 0.48 -5.21
N ALA A 97 17.59 0.98 -3.98
CA ALA A 97 16.78 0.45 -2.87
C ALA A 97 15.36 1.03 -2.99
N GLY A 98 14.36 0.17 -3.20
CA GLY A 98 12.98 0.62 -3.08
C GLY A 98 12.72 1.19 -1.68
N PHE A 99 11.90 2.23 -1.62
CA PHE A 99 11.71 3.06 -0.43
C PHE A 99 10.26 3.10 0.05
N ILE A 100 9.36 2.47 -0.70
CA ILE A 100 7.92 2.47 -0.43
C ILE A 100 7.54 1.18 0.31
N VAL A 101 6.80 1.34 1.40
CA VAL A 101 6.14 0.28 2.14
C VAL A 101 4.64 0.50 2.07
N VAL A 102 3.90 -0.54 1.71
CA VAL A 102 2.44 -0.48 1.53
C VAL A 102 1.76 -1.42 2.52
N GLU A 103 0.81 -0.91 3.30
CA GLU A 103 0.00 -1.69 4.24
C GLU A 103 -1.41 -1.99 3.69
N THR A 104 -2.05 -3.04 4.20
CA THR A 104 -3.42 -3.45 3.84
C THR A 104 -4.50 -2.40 4.13
N ASN A 105 -4.20 -1.42 4.97
CA ASN A 105 -5.09 -0.31 5.32
C ASN A 105 -4.97 0.89 4.37
N TYR A 106 -4.45 0.66 3.15
CA TYR A 106 -4.23 1.68 2.11
C TYR A 106 -3.25 2.80 2.51
N ARG A 107 -2.41 2.56 3.53
CA ARG A 107 -1.37 3.50 3.95
C ARG A 107 -0.05 3.19 3.24
N LEU A 108 0.58 4.25 2.76
CA LEU A 108 1.88 4.26 2.10
C LEU A 108 2.88 4.94 3.03
N TYR A 109 4.01 4.28 3.28
CA TYR A 109 5.15 4.83 3.99
C TYR A 109 6.31 4.90 3.03
N ALA A 110 6.79 6.10 2.74
CA ALA A 110 7.89 6.33 1.82
C ALA A 110 9.09 6.90 2.57
N TYR A 111 10.20 6.17 2.56
CA TYR A 111 11.47 6.60 3.17
C TYR A 111 12.30 7.36 2.13
N THR A 112 11.94 8.61 1.88
CA THR A 112 12.62 9.45 0.90
C THR A 112 12.68 10.90 1.36
N GLU A 113 13.78 11.54 1.02
CA GLU A 113 14.01 12.99 1.18
C GLU A 113 13.81 13.73 -0.15
N SER A 114 13.69 13.02 -1.27
CA SER A 114 13.59 13.62 -2.61
C SER A 114 12.18 14.14 -2.87
N GLU A 115 12.07 15.46 -3.07
CA GLU A 115 10.80 16.11 -3.36
C GLU A 115 10.13 15.59 -4.64
N LEU A 116 10.93 15.20 -5.65
CA LEU A 116 10.39 14.60 -6.87
C LEU A 116 9.65 13.30 -6.56
N GLN A 117 10.22 12.43 -5.73
CA GLN A 117 9.58 11.16 -5.38
C GLN A 117 8.33 11.38 -4.53
N ILE A 118 8.35 12.38 -3.66
CA ILE A 118 7.18 12.79 -2.86
C ILE A 118 6.06 13.30 -3.79
N ALA A 119 6.39 14.14 -4.77
CA ALA A 119 5.44 14.66 -5.74
C ALA A 119 4.81 13.54 -6.59
N LEU A 120 5.59 12.53 -6.99
CA LEU A 120 5.07 11.36 -7.70
C LEU A 120 4.05 10.56 -6.87
N ILE A 121 4.30 10.41 -5.57
CA ILE A 121 3.35 9.73 -4.67
C ILE A 121 2.08 10.57 -4.50
N ALA A 122 2.21 11.90 -4.42
CA ALA A 122 1.09 12.82 -4.30
C ALA A 122 0.15 12.84 -5.52
N LEU A 123 0.58 12.34 -6.68
CA LEU A 123 -0.26 12.26 -7.88
C LEU A 123 -1.46 11.32 -7.71
N PHE A 124 -1.30 10.25 -6.93
CA PHE A 124 -2.30 9.18 -6.80
C PHE A 124 -2.66 8.84 -5.34
N SER A 125 -2.17 9.63 -4.39
CA SER A 125 -2.46 9.44 -2.96
C SER A 125 -2.54 10.77 -2.22
N GLU A 126 -3.23 10.76 -1.09
CA GLU A 126 -3.37 11.92 -0.21
C GLU A 126 -2.25 11.94 0.83
N MET A 127 -1.53 13.06 0.93
CA MET A 127 -0.39 13.20 1.82
C MET A 127 -0.86 13.54 3.24
N LEU A 128 -0.68 12.62 4.19
CA LEU A 128 -1.14 12.80 5.58
C LEU A 128 -0.09 13.53 6.42
N TYR A 129 1.14 13.02 6.43
CA TYR A 129 2.23 13.53 7.27
C TYR A 129 3.55 13.54 6.50
N ARG A 130 4.30 14.63 6.63
CA ARG A 130 5.66 14.77 6.10
C ARG A 130 6.64 14.93 7.26
N PHE A 131 7.49 13.92 7.45
CA PHE A 131 8.67 13.98 8.30
C PHE A 131 9.91 14.23 7.44
N PRO A 132 11.06 14.63 8.03
CA PRO A 132 12.27 14.91 7.27
C PRO A 132 12.71 13.78 6.34
N ASN A 133 12.64 12.52 6.80
CA ASN A 133 13.15 11.35 6.07
C ASN A 133 12.06 10.29 5.80
N MET A 134 10.79 10.64 6.03
CA MET A 134 9.68 9.72 5.86
C MET A 134 8.41 10.49 5.54
N VAL A 135 7.63 9.95 4.61
CA VAL A 135 6.34 10.51 4.25
C VAL A 135 5.27 9.45 4.38
N VAL A 136 4.16 9.84 4.98
CA VAL A 136 2.98 8.98 5.15
C VAL A 136 1.89 9.52 4.26
N ALA A 137 1.40 8.68 3.36
CA ALA A 137 0.30 8.97 2.45
C ALA A 137 -0.78 7.90 2.55
N GLN A 138 -1.97 8.22 2.10
CA GLN A 138 -3.11 7.30 2.06
C GLN A 138 -3.68 7.25 0.65
N VAL A 139 -3.88 6.04 0.13
CA VAL A 139 -4.55 5.83 -1.14
C VAL A 139 -6.05 5.82 -0.88
N THR A 140 -6.76 6.78 -1.46
CA THR A 140 -8.22 6.93 -1.35
C THR A 140 -8.87 6.76 -2.71
N ARG A 141 -10.18 6.54 -2.73
CA ARG A 141 -10.94 6.44 -3.98
C ARG A 141 -10.82 7.72 -4.80
N GLU A 142 -10.95 8.86 -4.14
CA GLU A 142 -10.96 10.19 -4.75
C GLU A 142 -9.60 10.52 -5.36
N SER A 143 -8.50 10.24 -4.65
CA SER A 143 -7.13 10.48 -5.15
C SER A 143 -6.80 9.62 -6.36
N VAL A 144 -7.19 8.34 -6.35
CA VAL A 144 -6.99 7.44 -7.50
C VAL A 144 -7.84 7.88 -8.70
N GLN A 145 -9.09 8.24 -8.49
CA GLN A 145 -9.95 8.74 -9.58
C GLN A 145 -9.42 10.06 -10.17
N GLN A 146 -8.87 10.95 -9.34
CA GLN A 146 -8.23 12.18 -9.80
C GLN A 146 -6.96 11.90 -10.62
N ALA A 147 -6.15 10.92 -10.21
CA ALA A 147 -4.98 10.49 -10.97
C ALA A 147 -5.36 9.95 -12.36
N ILE A 148 -6.41 9.14 -12.42
CA ILE A 148 -6.93 8.58 -13.68
C ILE A 148 -7.52 9.67 -14.58
N ALA A 149 -8.21 10.65 -14.01
CA ALA A 149 -8.66 11.82 -14.76
C ALA A 149 -7.50 12.63 -15.35
N SER A 150 -6.34 12.60 -14.69
CA SER A 150 -5.09 13.21 -15.16
C SER A 150 -4.33 12.34 -16.18
N GLY A 151 -4.86 11.17 -16.55
CA GLY A 151 -4.30 10.26 -17.55
C GLY A 151 -3.38 9.16 -16.99
N ILE A 152 -3.33 8.97 -15.67
CA ILE A 152 -2.51 7.93 -15.04
C ILE A 152 -3.35 6.67 -14.83
N THR A 153 -2.99 5.57 -15.49
CA THR A 153 -3.72 4.29 -15.39
C THR A 153 -3.47 3.58 -14.06
N ALA A 154 -4.43 2.73 -13.63
CA ALA A 154 -4.25 1.89 -12.44
C ALA A 154 -3.02 0.99 -12.53
N GLN A 155 -2.73 0.45 -13.72
CA GLN A 155 -1.57 -0.41 -13.93
C GLN A 155 -0.25 0.34 -13.75
N GLN A 156 -0.16 1.61 -14.16
CA GLN A 156 1.02 2.44 -13.92
C GLN A 156 1.23 2.70 -12.43
N ILE A 157 0.16 2.96 -11.66
CA ILE A 157 0.23 3.13 -10.20
C ILE A 157 0.75 1.85 -9.54
N ILE A 158 0.16 0.70 -9.87
CA ILE A 158 0.57 -0.60 -9.33
C ILE A 158 2.03 -0.93 -9.71
N HIS A 159 2.41 -0.66 -10.96
CA HIS A 159 3.77 -0.88 -11.44
C HIS A 159 4.79 0.00 -10.71
N PHE A 160 4.45 1.27 -10.48
CA PHE A 160 5.28 2.20 -9.70
C PHE A 160 5.49 1.70 -8.27
N LEU A 161 4.41 1.33 -7.58
CA LEU A 161 4.47 0.79 -6.22
C LEU A 161 5.30 -0.48 -6.13
N ARG A 162 5.19 -1.38 -7.13
CA ARG A 162 5.97 -2.63 -7.16
C ARG A 162 7.45 -2.39 -7.44
N THR A 163 7.78 -1.49 -8.36
CA THR A 163 9.17 -1.21 -8.77
C THR A 163 9.94 -0.44 -7.69
N ARG A 164 9.25 0.40 -6.92
CA ARG A 164 9.84 1.17 -5.82
C ARG A 164 9.57 0.56 -4.43
N ALA A 165 9.09 -0.68 -4.37
CA ALA A 165 8.81 -1.39 -3.12
C ALA A 165 10.10 -1.68 -2.34
N HIS A 166 10.04 -1.54 -1.02
CA HIS A 166 11.17 -1.80 -0.14
C HIS A 166 11.72 -3.25 -0.31
N PRO A 167 13.05 -3.47 -0.27
CA PRO A 167 13.66 -4.79 -0.51
C PRO A 167 13.17 -5.91 0.43
N VAL A 168 12.69 -5.56 1.62
CA VAL A 168 12.06 -6.54 2.53
C VAL A 168 10.71 -7.02 2.00
N MET A 169 9.91 -6.13 1.39
CA MET A 169 8.65 -6.50 0.76
C MET A 169 8.87 -7.27 -0.54
N LEU A 170 9.94 -6.96 -1.28
CA LEU A 170 10.30 -7.70 -2.51
C LEU A 170 10.61 -9.19 -2.25
N LYS A 171 10.97 -9.56 -1.01
CA LYS A 171 11.17 -10.98 -0.62
C LYS A 171 9.85 -11.74 -0.48
N GLN A 172 8.73 -11.05 -0.35
CA GLN A 172 7.40 -11.65 -0.21
C GLN A 172 6.70 -11.70 -1.58
N THR A 173 5.99 -12.80 -1.83
CA THR A 173 5.19 -13.00 -3.03
C THR A 173 3.72 -13.20 -2.62
N PRO A 174 2.80 -12.30 -3.00
CA PRO A 174 2.97 -11.11 -3.84
C PRO A 174 3.64 -9.94 -3.11
N VAL A 175 4.38 -9.10 -3.86
CA VAL A 175 5.10 -7.92 -3.32
C VAL A 175 4.14 -6.90 -2.70
N LEU A 176 3.00 -6.70 -3.36
CA LEU A 176 1.94 -5.83 -2.89
C LEU A 176 0.77 -6.70 -2.39
N PRO A 177 0.10 -6.31 -1.29
CA PRO A 177 -1.12 -6.98 -0.87
C PRO A 177 -2.17 -6.97 -1.99
N PRO A 178 -2.81 -8.12 -2.28
CA PRO A 178 -3.77 -8.23 -3.39
C PRO A 178 -4.99 -7.33 -3.20
N THR A 179 -5.40 -7.08 -1.95
CA THR A 179 -6.49 -6.17 -1.60
C THR A 179 -6.29 -4.79 -2.20
N ILE A 180 -5.06 -4.26 -2.20
CA ILE A 180 -4.76 -2.92 -2.70
C ILE A 180 -4.71 -2.91 -4.22
N THR A 181 -4.10 -3.92 -4.83
CA THR A 181 -4.03 -4.01 -6.29
C THR A 181 -5.41 -4.15 -6.90
N ASP A 182 -6.28 -4.94 -6.27
CA ASP A 182 -7.66 -5.13 -6.73
C ASP A 182 -8.49 -3.88 -6.48
N GLN A 183 -8.36 -3.23 -5.32
CA GLN A 183 -9.11 -2.02 -5.00
C GLN A 183 -8.79 -0.86 -5.96
N ILE A 184 -7.51 -0.66 -6.32
CA ILE A 184 -7.12 0.39 -7.29
C ILE A 184 -7.76 0.11 -8.66
N ARG A 185 -7.80 -1.15 -9.11
CA ARG A 185 -8.46 -1.54 -10.36
C ARG A 185 -9.97 -1.35 -10.31
N LEU A 186 -10.60 -1.69 -9.18
CA LEU A 186 -12.03 -1.48 -8.98
C LEU A 186 -12.39 0.01 -9.02
N TRP A 187 -11.56 0.88 -8.45
CA TRP A 187 -11.75 2.34 -8.50
C TRP A 187 -11.59 2.92 -9.91
N GLU A 188 -10.74 2.34 -10.75
CA GLU A 188 -10.66 2.68 -12.17
C GLU A 188 -11.93 2.28 -12.91
N LEU A 189 -12.36 1.02 -12.74
CA LEU A 189 -13.61 0.52 -13.35
C LEU A 189 -14.85 1.27 -12.87
N GLU A 190 -14.82 1.82 -11.66
CA GLU A 190 -15.90 2.66 -11.12
C GLU A 190 -16.18 3.92 -11.94
N ARG A 191 -15.13 4.54 -12.49
CA ARG A 191 -15.27 5.69 -13.39
C ARG A 191 -15.95 5.28 -14.70
N ASP A 192 -15.64 4.10 -15.20
CA ASP A 192 -16.12 3.59 -16.50
C ASP A 192 -17.51 2.92 -16.43
N ARG A 193 -18.22 3.02 -15.30
CA ARG A 193 -19.53 2.36 -15.10
C ARG A 193 -20.66 2.96 -15.93
N LEU A 194 -20.61 4.25 -16.25
CA LEU A 194 -21.71 4.94 -16.90
C LEU A 194 -21.37 5.28 -18.35
N ARG A 195 -22.05 4.60 -19.28
CA ARG A 195 -22.07 4.96 -20.69
C ARG A 195 -23.36 5.71 -20.97
N PHE A 196 -23.25 7.03 -21.13
CA PHE A 196 -24.37 7.84 -21.59
C PHE A 196 -24.57 7.58 -23.08
N THR A 197 -25.75 7.12 -23.45
CA THR A 197 -26.15 6.95 -24.85
C THR A 197 -27.31 7.89 -25.09
N GLU A 198 -27.12 8.86 -25.99
CA GLU A 198 -28.21 9.74 -26.41
C GLU A 198 -29.25 8.92 -27.18
N GLY A 199 -30.53 9.17 -26.91
CA GLY A 199 -31.62 8.41 -27.50
C GLY A 199 -32.98 9.06 -27.33
N VAL A 200 -33.90 8.74 -28.23
CA VAL A 200 -35.30 9.14 -28.16
C VAL A 200 -36.10 8.02 -27.52
N LEU A 201 -36.74 8.31 -26.40
CA LEU A 201 -37.63 7.38 -25.71
C LEU A 201 -39.02 7.39 -26.35
N TYR A 202 -39.51 6.23 -26.75
CA TYR A 202 -40.91 6.01 -27.07
C TYR A 202 -41.60 5.33 -25.89
N ASN A 203 -42.69 5.94 -25.43
CA ASN A 203 -43.53 5.44 -24.35
C ASN A 203 -45.02 5.56 -24.74
N GLN A 204 -45.91 5.07 -23.88
CA GLN A 204 -47.37 5.20 -24.02
C GLN A 204 -47.96 4.55 -25.29
N PHE A 205 -47.49 3.35 -25.64
CA PHE A 205 -48.12 2.57 -26.71
C PHE A 205 -49.53 2.10 -26.30
N LEU A 206 -50.53 2.45 -27.12
CA LEU A 206 -51.94 2.10 -26.92
C LEU A 206 -52.16 0.57 -27.04
N SER A 207 -51.57 -0.04 -28.08
CA SER A 207 -51.66 -1.48 -28.35
C SER A 207 -50.30 -2.17 -28.17
N GLN A 208 -50.33 -3.43 -27.72
CA GLN A 208 -49.13 -4.27 -27.64
C GLN A 208 -48.62 -4.66 -29.03
N VAL A 209 -49.53 -4.87 -29.99
CA VAL A 209 -49.20 -5.22 -31.37
C VAL A 209 -48.40 -4.09 -32.04
N ASP A 210 -48.82 -2.84 -31.82
CA ASP A 210 -48.14 -1.65 -32.35
C ASP A 210 -46.73 -1.50 -31.78
N PHE A 211 -46.55 -1.81 -30.49
CA PHE A 211 -45.25 -1.82 -29.84
C PHE A 211 -44.32 -2.86 -30.43
N GLU A 212 -44.79 -4.12 -30.56
CA GLU A 212 -43.98 -5.21 -31.12
C GLU A 212 -43.60 -4.95 -32.59
N LEU A 213 -44.50 -4.36 -33.36
CA LEU A 213 -44.26 -3.99 -34.76
C LEU A 213 -43.19 -2.90 -34.89
N LEU A 214 -43.25 -1.84 -34.08
CA LEU A 214 -42.22 -0.79 -34.07
C LEU A 214 -40.88 -1.29 -33.52
N LEU A 215 -40.92 -2.19 -32.53
CA LEU A 215 -39.73 -2.82 -31.98
C LEU A 215 -39.01 -3.68 -33.02
N ALA A 216 -39.75 -4.51 -33.75
CA ALA A 216 -39.20 -5.34 -34.83
C ALA A 216 -38.54 -4.48 -35.91
N HIS A 217 -39.23 -3.42 -36.36
CA HIS A 217 -38.68 -2.51 -37.36
C HIS A 217 -37.42 -1.77 -36.89
N ALA A 218 -37.41 -1.28 -35.65
CA ALA A 218 -36.22 -0.61 -35.08
C ALA A 218 -35.04 -1.57 -34.89
N ARG A 219 -35.32 -2.85 -34.61
CA ARG A 219 -34.30 -3.91 -34.49
C ARG A 219 -33.73 -4.28 -35.87
N GLU A 220 -34.56 -4.38 -36.90
CA GLU A 220 -34.13 -4.62 -38.29
C GLU A 220 -33.24 -3.50 -38.83
N LEU A 221 -33.59 -2.25 -38.52
CA LEU A 221 -32.80 -1.08 -38.91
C LEU A 221 -31.51 -0.92 -38.07
N GLY A 222 -31.34 -1.68 -36.99
CA GLY A 222 -30.18 -1.59 -36.10
C GLY A 222 -30.09 -0.28 -35.30
N VAL A 223 -31.23 0.40 -35.10
CA VAL A 223 -31.29 1.72 -34.43
C VAL A 223 -31.78 1.63 -32.97
N LEU A 224 -32.14 0.43 -32.52
CA LEU A 224 -32.63 0.17 -31.17
C LEU A 224 -31.49 0.17 -30.14
N VAL A 225 -31.60 1.00 -29.10
CA VAL A 225 -30.62 1.14 -28.01
C VAL A 225 -31.04 0.35 -26.77
N PHE A 226 -32.32 0.41 -26.42
CA PHE A 226 -32.86 -0.23 -25.22
C PHE A 226 -34.32 -0.63 -25.45
N GLU A 227 -34.73 -1.75 -24.85
CA GLU A 227 -36.10 -2.24 -24.88
C GLU A 227 -36.57 -2.71 -23.50
N ASN A 228 -37.85 -2.53 -23.22
CA ASN A 228 -38.53 -3.09 -22.06
C ASN A 228 -39.98 -3.42 -22.41
N SER A 229 -40.24 -4.70 -22.70
CA SER A 229 -41.57 -5.18 -23.10
C SER A 229 -42.61 -5.08 -21.97
N ALA A 230 -42.20 -5.24 -20.71
CA ALA A 230 -43.13 -5.18 -19.57
C ALA A 230 -43.76 -3.79 -19.39
N LYS A 231 -42.98 -2.74 -19.66
CA LYS A 231 -43.44 -1.34 -19.60
C LYS A 231 -43.79 -0.74 -20.96
N ARG A 232 -43.63 -1.51 -22.05
CA ARG A 232 -43.76 -1.05 -23.44
C ARG A 232 -42.92 0.21 -23.69
N LEU A 233 -41.63 0.13 -23.36
CA LEU A 233 -40.67 1.21 -23.58
C LEU A 233 -39.63 0.76 -24.59
N MET A 234 -39.26 1.66 -25.49
CA MET A 234 -38.11 1.47 -26.37
C MET A 234 -37.36 2.78 -26.54
N VAL A 235 -36.04 2.70 -26.65
CA VAL A 235 -35.16 3.83 -26.92
C VAL A 235 -34.48 3.60 -28.25
N VAL A 236 -34.55 4.58 -29.13
CA VAL A 236 -33.94 4.55 -30.47
C VAL A 236 -32.87 5.62 -30.56
N THR A 237 -31.84 5.39 -31.37
CA THR A 237 -30.81 6.41 -31.65
C THR A 237 -31.43 7.69 -32.25
N PRO A 238 -30.88 8.88 -31.97
CA PRO A 238 -31.38 10.13 -32.54
C PRO A 238 -31.38 10.14 -34.08
N ALA A 239 -30.37 9.49 -34.69
CA ALA A 239 -30.26 9.34 -36.14
C ALA A 239 -31.40 8.48 -36.72
N GLY A 240 -31.78 7.39 -36.04
CA GLY A 240 -32.84 6.48 -36.49
C GLY A 240 -34.27 6.95 -36.21
N HIS A 241 -34.46 7.98 -35.38
CA HIS A 241 -35.77 8.50 -35.01
C HIS A 241 -36.63 8.90 -36.22
N GLY A 242 -36.00 9.52 -37.23
CA GLY A 242 -36.69 9.98 -38.43
C GLY A 242 -37.32 8.83 -39.23
N ASP A 243 -36.61 7.72 -39.37
CA ASP A 243 -37.04 6.58 -40.17
C ASP A 243 -38.14 5.78 -39.47
N VAL A 244 -37.99 5.56 -38.17
CA VAL A 244 -39.02 4.91 -37.34
C VAL A 244 -40.32 5.73 -37.36
N LYS A 245 -40.24 7.06 -37.27
CA LYS A 245 -41.40 7.95 -37.35
C LYS A 245 -42.07 7.93 -38.72
N ARG A 246 -41.28 7.87 -39.80
CA ARG A 246 -41.80 7.76 -41.18
C ARG A 246 -42.54 6.44 -41.38
N PHE A 247 -41.98 5.34 -40.88
CA PHE A 247 -42.62 4.03 -40.93
C PHE A 247 -43.96 4.01 -40.19
N TRP A 248 -44.01 4.55 -38.98
CA TRP A 248 -45.25 4.62 -38.20
C TRP A 248 -46.35 5.43 -38.89
N LYS A 249 -46.00 6.57 -39.51
CA LYS A 249 -46.96 7.37 -40.29
C LYS A 249 -47.54 6.58 -41.47
N ARG A 250 -46.71 5.83 -42.20
CA ARG A 250 -47.17 5.00 -43.32
C ARG A 250 -48.14 3.91 -42.87
N GLN A 251 -47.84 3.25 -41.75
CA GLN A 251 -48.71 2.24 -41.14
C GLN A 251 -50.10 2.80 -40.80
N LYS A 252 -50.17 3.97 -40.14
CA LYS A 252 -51.44 4.64 -39.81
C LYS A 252 -52.28 5.06 -41.02
N HIS A 253 -51.66 5.35 -42.16
CA HIS A 253 -52.39 5.68 -43.39
C HIS A 253 -52.88 4.44 -44.15
N SER A 254 -52.37 3.25 -43.80
CA SER A 254 -52.71 1.97 -44.43
C SER A 254 -53.74 1.16 -43.62
N SER A 255 -54.12 1.61 -42.42
CA SER A 255 -55.13 1.00 -41.55
C SER A 255 -56.40 1.84 -41.48
#